data_AF-A0A376KZ52-F1
#
_entry.id   AF-A0A376KZ52-F1
#
_cell.length_a   1.000
_cell.length_b   1.000
_cell.length_c   1.000
_cell.angle_alpha   90.00
_cell.angle_beta   90.00
_cell.angle_gamma   90.00
#
_symmetry.space_group_name_H-M   'P 1'
#
loop_
_entity.id
_entity.type
_entity.pdbx_description
1 polymer ?
#
loop_
_entity_poly.entity_id
_entity_poly.type
_entity_poly.pdbx_seq_one_letter_code
_entity_poly.pdbx_strand_id
1 'polypeptide(L)' 'MTRPIQASLDLQALKQNLSIVRQAAPHARVWSVVKANAYGHGIERIWSALGATDGFALLNLEEAITLRERGWKGRS' A
#
# COMPACT_ATOMS: atom_id res chain seq x y z
N MET A 1 6.37 -21.85 -27.23
CA MET A 1 6.84 -21.32 -25.92
C MET A 1 6.05 -20.06 -25.61
N THR A 2 5.24 -20.07 -24.56
CA THR A 2 4.59 -18.85 -24.04
C THR A 2 5.66 -17.98 -23.38
N ARG A 3 5.78 -16.71 -23.77
CA ARG A 3 6.56 -15.71 -23.05
C ARG A 3 5.65 -15.11 -21.96
N PRO A 4 5.75 -15.51 -20.69
CA PRO A 4 4.93 -14.91 -19.65
C PRO A 4 5.32 -13.45 -19.47
N ILE A 5 4.33 -12.57 -19.39
CA ILE A 5 4.52 -11.17 -18.99
C ILE A 5 4.58 -11.14 -17.46
N GLN A 6 5.58 -10.47 -16.89
CA GLN A 6 5.78 -10.37 -15.45
C GLN A 6 5.90 -8.91 -15.02
N ALA A 7 5.39 -8.62 -13.82
CA ALA A 7 5.52 -7.33 -13.16
C ALA A 7 6.23 -7.50 -11.80
N SER A 8 7.48 -7.05 -11.76
CA SER A 8 8.32 -7.04 -10.55
C SER A 8 8.04 -5.80 -9.72
N LEU A 9 7.96 -5.97 -8.40
CA LEU A 9 7.73 -4.89 -7.45
C LEU A 9 8.88 -4.79 -6.47
N ASP A 10 9.39 -3.57 -6.28
CA ASP A 10 10.35 -3.27 -5.21
C ASP A 10 9.60 -2.74 -3.98
N LEU A 11 9.47 -3.58 -2.96
CA LEU A 11 8.82 -3.19 -1.70
C LEU A 11 9.67 -2.22 -0.87
N GLN A 12 10.99 -2.19 -1.07
CA GLN A 12 11.85 -1.24 -0.40
C GLN A 12 11.66 0.17 -0.97
N ALA A 13 11.48 0.29 -2.29
CA ALA A 13 11.14 1.56 -2.92
C ALA A 13 9.82 2.13 -2.37
N LEU A 14 8.80 1.29 -2.14
CA LEU A 14 7.55 1.73 -1.51
C LEU A 14 7.74 2.27 -0.09
N LYS A 15 8.55 1.59 0.74
CA LYS A 15 8.90 2.04 2.09
C LYS A 15 9.65 3.38 2.07
N GLN A 16 10.61 3.53 1.14
CA GLN A 16 11.37 4.75 0.97
C GLN A 16 10.49 5.92 0.56
N ASN A 17 9.59 5.72 -0.42
CA ASN A 17 8.63 6.73 -0.83
C ASN A 17 7.75 7.20 0.34
N LEU A 18 7.22 6.27 1.13
CA LEU A 18 6.45 6.62 2.32
C LEU A 18 7.28 7.39 3.35
N SER A 19 8.54 7.01 3.56
CA SER A 19 9.46 7.74 4.45
C SER A 19 9.69 9.18 3.99
N ILE A 20 9.91 9.39 2.68
CA ILE A 20 10.09 10.73 2.10
C ILE A 20 8.85 11.60 2.31
N VAL A 21 7.66 11.06 2.05
CA VAL A 21 6.38 11.80 2.28
C VAL A 21 6.25 12.18 3.76
N ARG A 22 6.59 11.28 4.68
CA ARG A 22 6.55 11.56 6.12
C ARG A 22 7.57 12.63 6.55
N GLN A 23 8.76 12.63 5.95
CA GLN A 23 9.77 13.66 6.23
C GLN A 23 9.33 15.04 5.70
N ALA A 24 8.67 15.07 4.54
CA ALA A 24 8.15 16.31 3.96
C ALA A 24 6.96 16.90 4.74
N ALA A 25 6.18 16.06 5.43
CA ALA A 25 4.99 16.48 6.19
C ALA A 25 4.95 15.84 7.60
N PRO A 26 5.87 16.22 8.51
CA PRO A 26 6.09 15.50 9.77
C PRO A 26 4.91 15.52 10.74
N HIS A 27 4.03 16.53 10.62
CA HIS A 27 2.85 16.70 11.48
C HIS A 27 1.53 16.30 10.81
N ALA A 28 1.56 15.94 9.53
CA ALA A 28 0.36 15.55 8.81
C ALA A 28 0.09 14.05 8.98
N ARG A 29 -1.20 13.69 8.94
CA ARG A 29 -1.58 12.29 8.71
C ARG A 29 -1.33 11.95 7.25
N VAL A 30 -0.62 10.86 7.00
CA VAL A 30 -0.32 10.33 5.67
C VAL A 30 -1.23 9.14 5.41
N TRP A 31 -1.98 9.21 4.31
CA TRP A 31 -2.88 8.14 3.88
C TRP A 31 -2.39 7.54 2.58
N SER A 32 -2.21 6.22 2.56
CA SER A 32 -1.86 5.47 1.36
C SER A 32 -3.12 5.26 0.54
N VAL A 33 -3.26 6.05 -0.52
CA VAL A 33 -4.40 5.95 -1.44
C VAL A 33 -4.19 4.75 -2.34
N VAL A 34 -5.14 3.82 -2.32
CA VAL A 34 -5.13 2.59 -3.09
C VAL A 34 -6.41 2.58 -3.92
N LYS A 35 -6.23 2.51 -5.24
CA LYS A 35 -7.31 2.43 -6.23
C LYS A 35 -6.96 1.34 -7.22
N ALA A 36 -7.94 0.72 -7.87
CA ALA A 36 -7.71 -0.28 -8.92
C ALA A 36 -6.67 -1.35 -8.52
N ASN A 37 -6.87 -1.98 -7.36
CA ASN A 37 -5.95 -2.99 -6.81
C ASN A 37 -4.51 -2.47 -6.66
N ALA A 38 -4.35 -1.35 -5.95
CA ALA A 38 -3.09 -0.64 -5.76
C ALA A 38 -2.42 -0.19 -7.07
N TYR A 39 -3.17 0.44 -7.96
CA TYR A 39 -2.71 0.90 -9.27
C TYR A 39 -2.04 -0.23 -10.07
N GLY A 40 -2.65 -1.42 -10.03
CA GLY A 40 -2.12 -2.62 -10.69
C GLY A 40 -0.99 -3.34 -9.95
N HIS A 41 -0.53 -2.84 -8.80
CA HIS A 41 0.54 -3.50 -8.03
C HIS A 41 0.01 -4.72 -7.25
N GLY A 42 -1.25 -4.72 -6.86
CA GLY A 42 -1.85 -5.75 -6.01
C GLY A 42 -1.77 -5.38 -4.53
N ILE A 43 -2.90 -5.05 -3.91
CA ILE A 43 -2.95 -4.58 -2.51
C ILE A 43 -2.34 -5.60 -1.54
N GLU A 44 -2.61 -6.89 -1.75
CA GLU A 44 -2.06 -7.98 -0.93
C GLU A 44 -0.53 -8.05 -0.96
N ARG A 45 0.08 -7.63 -2.08
CA ARG A 45 1.53 -7.69 -2.29
C ARG A 45 2.24 -6.50 -1.63
N ILE A 46 1.56 -5.35 -1.53
CA ILE A 46 2.21 -4.09 -1.17
C ILE A 46 1.83 -3.54 0.20
N TRP A 47 0.72 -3.96 0.80
CA TRP A 47 0.18 -3.27 1.98
C TRP A 47 1.16 -3.25 3.15
N SER A 48 1.93 -4.33 3.36
CA SER A 48 2.88 -4.44 4.47
C SER A 48 4.05 -3.46 4.32
N ALA A 49 4.46 -3.15 3.09
CA ALA A 49 5.46 -2.15 2.78
C ALA A 49 4.96 -0.72 3.08
N LEU A 50 3.64 -0.51 3.03
CA LEU A 50 3.00 0.76 3.36
C LEU A 50 2.48 0.81 4.81
N GLY A 51 2.84 -0.17 5.65
CA GLY A 51 2.27 -0.32 7.00
C GLY A 51 2.51 0.85 7.97
N ALA A 52 3.48 1.74 7.70
CA ALA A 52 3.74 2.94 8.51
C ALA A 52 2.76 4.11 8.22
N THR A 53 1.88 3.94 7.24
CA THR A 53 0.83 4.89 6.88
C THR A 53 -0.17 5.05 8.03
N ASP A 54 -0.77 6.23 8.17
CA ASP A 54 -1.80 6.47 9.19
C ASP A 54 -3.15 5.87 8.78
N GLY A 55 -3.36 5.62 7.48
CA GLY A 55 -4.56 4.98 6.96
C GLY A 55 -4.43 4.56 5.51
N PHE A 56 -5.31 3.67 5.07
CA PHE A 56 -5.54 3.40 3.65
C PHE A 56 -6.82 4.09 3.21
N ALA A 57 -6.77 4.78 2.07
CA ALA A 57 -7.95 5.31 1.40
C ALA A 57 -8.28 4.41 0.21
N LEU A 58 -9.47 3.82 0.21
CA LEU A 58 -9.91 2.77 -0.72
C LEU A 58 -11.17 3.19 -1.45
N LEU A 59 -11.45 2.56 -2.60
CA LEU A 59 -12.68 2.81 -3.37
C LEU A 59 -13.81 1.83 -3.05
N ASN A 60 -13.49 0.66 -2.49
CA ASN A 60 -14.47 -0.39 -2.24
C ASN A 60 -14.22 -1.07 -0.87
N LEU A 61 -15.24 -1.79 -0.40
CA LEU A 61 -15.22 -2.44 0.91
C LEU A 61 -14.40 -3.73 0.88
N GLU A 62 -14.36 -4.41 -0.25
CA GLU A 62 -13.65 -5.68 -0.45
C GLU A 62 -12.13 -5.52 -0.23
N GLU A 63 -11.53 -4.45 -0.73
CA GLU A 63 -10.13 -4.10 -0.46
C GLU A 63 -9.92 -3.79 1.04
N ALA A 64 -10.92 -3.19 1.69
CA ALA A 64 -10.85 -2.88 3.12
C ALA A 64 -10.88 -4.16 3.98
N ILE A 65 -11.78 -5.09 3.64
CA ILE A 65 -11.89 -6.41 4.26
C ILE A 65 -10.57 -7.17 4.06
N THR A 66 -10.06 -7.20 2.83
CA THR A 66 -8.77 -7.83 2.50
C THR A 66 -7.65 -7.33 3.42
N LEU A 67 -7.54 -6.01 3.61
CA LEU A 67 -6.52 -5.46 4.52
C LEU A 67 -6.70 -5.95 5.97
N ARG A 68 -7.94 -6.04 6.46
CA ARG A 68 -8.21 -6.53 7.82
C ARG A 68 -7.88 -8.02 7.97
N GLU A 69 -8.29 -8.85 7.02
CA GLU A 69 -8.01 -10.28 7.00
C GLU A 69 -6.51 -10.57 6.89
N ARG A 70 -5.77 -9.75 6.13
CA ARG A 70 -4.31 -9.83 6.02
C ARG A 70 -3.57 -9.27 7.24
N GLY A 71 -4.29 -8.76 8.24
CA GLY A 71 -3.74 -8.38 9.54
C GLY A 71 -3.38 -6.90 9.69
N TRP A 72 -3.78 -6.03 8.75
CA TRP A 72 -3.63 -4.59 8.95
C TRP A 72 -4.63 -4.09 10.00
N LYS A 73 -4.11 -3.68 11.15
CA LYS A 73 -4.92 -3.20 12.28
C LYS A 73 -5.13 -1.68 12.29
N GLY A 74 -4.52 -0.96 11.36
CA GLY A 74 -4.41 0.50 11.47
C GLY A 74 -3.22 0.89 12.34
N ARG A 75 -2.90 2.18 12.34
CA ARG A 75 -1.86 2.72 13.21
C ARG A 75 -2.47 2.97 14.60
N SER A 76 -1.96 2.26 15.61
CA SER A 76 -2.25 2.50 17.04
C SER A 76 -1.53 3.74 17.54
#